data_AF-A0A2G3ECG0-F1
#
_entry.id   AF-A0A2G3ECG0-F1
#
_cell.length_a   1.000
_cell.length_b   1.000
_cell.length_c   1.000
_cell.angle_alpha   90.00
_cell.angle_beta   90.00
_cell.angle_gamma   90.00
#
_symmetry.space_group_name_H-M   'P 1'
#
loop_
_entity.id
_entity.type
_entity.pdbx_description
1 polymer ?
#
loop_
_entity_poly.entity_id
_entity_poly.type
_entity_poly.pdbx_seq_one_letter_code
_entity_poly.pdbx_strand_id
1 'polypeptide(L)'
;MGKSGKTDPHRQAISKRSITGIGQGILITIVIAFLFYKSIFGLIVGVVVVPFWLKLCQEKYEMEEKARVSVEFKEYMMLIVTALQTGYSLEKALKQSEKELLRLYPKNSAIINPIHVMNQKIAMNIQVEKAFSELAESIELEEAVSLAEIISFAKRSGGDYGKNIRDTAIKIEENLAVKEEIQTITTEKRLELKVMSVMPMGILAYISLTSRGFIAPLYGNLLGVILMTICLFIYGALIVMGGKIIDIKV
;
A
#
# COMPACT_ATOMS: atom_id res chain seq x y z
N MET A 1 14.54 -21.31 -31.99
CA MET A 1 13.95 -21.45 -30.63
C MET A 1 15.01 -21.04 -29.62
N GLY A 2 14.81 -20.23 -28.57
CA GLY A 2 13.65 -19.53 -28.04
C GLY A 2 14.14 -18.65 -26.88
N LYS A 3 13.81 -17.34 -26.96
CA LYS A 3 13.62 -16.33 -25.90
C LYS A 3 14.49 -16.42 -24.62
N SER A 4 15.57 -15.65 -24.59
CA SER A 4 16.15 -15.16 -23.32
C SER A 4 15.28 -14.01 -22.79
N GLY A 5 14.50 -14.30 -21.75
CA GLY A 5 13.54 -13.40 -21.14
C GLY A 5 14.23 -12.18 -20.51
N LYS A 6 13.79 -11.00 -20.95
CA LYS A 6 14.00 -9.74 -20.21
C LYS A 6 13.37 -9.92 -18.82
N THR A 7 14.20 -9.97 -17.79
CA THR A 7 13.74 -10.00 -16.40
C THR A 7 13.12 -8.66 -16.04
N ASP A 8 11.82 -8.66 -15.74
CA ASP A 8 11.08 -7.51 -15.24
C ASP A 8 11.74 -6.90 -13.99
N PRO A 9 12.03 -5.59 -13.96
CA PRO A 9 12.57 -4.90 -12.79
C PRO A 9 11.62 -4.98 -11.57
N HIS A 10 10.30 -5.09 -11.80
CA HIS A 10 9.30 -5.30 -10.75
C HIS A 10 9.49 -6.65 -10.04
N ARG A 11 9.83 -7.72 -10.77
CA ARG A 11 9.97 -9.07 -10.19
C ARG A 11 11.22 -9.22 -9.33
N GLN A 12 12.30 -8.50 -9.67
CA GLN A 12 13.52 -8.46 -8.86
C GLN A 12 13.35 -7.61 -7.59
N ALA A 13 12.59 -6.51 -7.64
CA ALA A 13 12.31 -5.68 -6.46
C ALA A 13 11.48 -6.43 -5.41
N ILE A 14 10.48 -7.20 -5.84
CA ILE A 14 9.65 -8.05 -4.97
C ILE A 14 10.49 -9.15 -4.31
N SER A 15 11.35 -9.83 -5.09
CA SER A 15 12.24 -10.88 -4.55
C SER A 15 13.24 -10.33 -3.52
N LYS A 16 13.89 -9.20 -3.81
CA LYS A 16 14.90 -8.61 -2.91
C LYS A 16 14.29 -8.09 -1.59
N ARG A 17 13.06 -7.55 -1.63
CA ARG A 17 12.34 -7.07 -0.43
C ARG A 17 11.68 -8.20 0.38
N SER A 18 11.23 -9.26 -0.29
CA SER A 18 10.72 -10.47 0.39
C SER A 18 11.83 -11.13 1.22
N ILE A 19 13.07 -11.18 0.72
CA ILE A 19 14.23 -11.68 1.48
C ILE A 19 14.52 -10.84 2.72
N THR A 20 14.42 -9.50 2.62
CA THR A 20 14.58 -8.61 3.78
C THR A 20 13.46 -8.81 4.81
N GLY A 21 12.21 -9.02 4.37
CA GLY A 21 11.07 -9.29 5.24
C GLY A 21 11.19 -10.63 5.97
N ILE A 22 11.69 -11.68 5.29
CA ILE A 22 11.98 -12.98 5.90
C ILE A 22 13.07 -12.84 6.96
N GLY A 23 14.14 -12.09 6.66
CA GLY A 23 15.22 -11.83 7.63
C GLY A 23 14.74 -11.13 8.90
N GLN A 24 13.88 -10.13 8.77
CA GLN A 24 13.27 -9.44 9.92
C GLN A 24 12.34 -10.36 10.72
N GLY A 25 11.54 -11.20 10.05
CA GLY A 25 10.67 -12.18 10.71
C GLY A 25 11.45 -13.23 11.51
N ILE A 26 12.58 -13.70 10.98
CA ILE A 26 13.49 -14.63 11.66
C ILE A 26 14.13 -13.95 12.89
N LEU A 27 14.59 -12.71 12.75
CA LEU A 27 15.18 -11.95 13.87
C LEU A 27 14.18 -11.78 15.03
N ILE A 28 12.95 -11.35 14.72
CA ILE A 28 11.87 -11.16 15.71
C ILE A 28 11.55 -12.50 16.39
N THR A 29 11.48 -13.58 15.62
CA THR A 29 11.24 -14.92 16.15
C THR A 29 12.33 -15.35 17.12
N ILE A 30 13.60 -15.11 16.80
CA ILE A 30 14.74 -15.43 17.68
C ILE A 30 14.67 -14.63 18.98
N VAL A 31 14.35 -13.33 18.89
CA VAL A 31 14.20 -12.46 20.08
C VAL A 31 13.06 -12.95 20.98
N ILE A 32 11.90 -13.27 20.41
CA ILE A 32 10.74 -13.78 21.16
C ILE A 32 11.06 -15.13 21.80
N ALA A 33 11.67 -16.05 21.05
CA ALA A 33 12.05 -17.38 21.56
C ALA A 33 13.06 -17.28 22.72
N PHE A 34 14.02 -16.37 22.61
CA PHE A 34 15.01 -16.13 23.67
C PHE A 34 14.38 -15.47 24.90
N LEU A 35 13.49 -14.49 24.72
CA LEU A 35 12.83 -13.78 25.83
C LEU A 35 11.82 -14.66 26.58
N PHE A 36 11.01 -15.46 25.87
CA PHE A 36 9.86 -16.16 26.46
C PHE A 36 10.13 -17.61 26.86
N TYR A 37 11.12 -18.28 26.27
CA TYR A 37 11.35 -19.70 26.55
C TYR A 37 12.77 -20.04 27.00
N LYS A 38 13.76 -19.18 26.74
CA LYS A 38 15.19 -19.48 26.97
C LYS A 38 15.61 -20.87 26.43
N SER A 39 14.88 -21.42 25.46
CA SER A 39 14.95 -22.83 25.03
C SER A 39 14.55 -23.00 23.57
N ILE A 40 15.09 -24.04 22.92
CA ILE A 40 14.90 -24.45 21.51
C ILE A 40 13.42 -24.64 21.12
N PHE A 41 12.51 -24.84 22.08
CA PHE A 41 11.07 -24.95 21.84
C PHE A 41 10.42 -23.68 21.26
N GLY A 42 11.03 -22.50 21.44
CA GLY A 42 10.54 -21.25 20.83
C GLY A 42 10.63 -21.22 19.29
N LEU A 43 11.42 -22.12 18.69
CA LEU A 43 11.60 -22.21 17.24
C LEU A 43 10.35 -22.74 16.52
N ILE A 44 9.53 -23.57 17.20
CA ILE A 44 8.27 -24.11 16.66
C ILE A 44 7.22 -23.01 16.48
N VAL A 45 7.16 -22.06 17.42
CA VAL A 45 6.24 -20.91 17.36
C VAL A 45 6.59 -19.99 16.18
N GLY A 46 7.88 -19.87 15.86
CA GLY A 46 8.38 -19.12 14.71
C GLY A 46 7.85 -19.59 13.35
N VAL A 47 7.68 -20.91 13.19
CA VAL A 47 7.21 -21.51 11.93
C VAL A 47 5.77 -21.09 11.61
N VAL A 48 4.95 -20.77 12.61
CA VAL A 48 3.56 -20.29 12.42
C VAL A 48 3.51 -18.77 12.23
N VAL A 49 4.38 -18.01 12.92
CA VAL A 49 4.37 -16.55 12.90
C VAL A 49 4.94 -15.97 11.60
N VAL A 50 5.99 -16.58 11.04
CA VAL A 50 6.65 -16.12 9.80
C VAL A 50 5.72 -16.11 8.57
N PRO A 51 4.98 -17.18 8.21
CA PRO A 51 4.10 -17.16 7.05
C PRO A 51 2.93 -16.18 7.22
N PHE A 52 2.42 -16.02 8.45
CA PHE A 52 1.37 -15.05 8.75
C PHE A 52 1.86 -13.60 8.56
N TRP A 53 3.08 -13.29 8.99
CA TRP A 53 3.70 -11.97 8.80
C TRP A 53 3.96 -11.66 7.33
N LEU A 54 4.37 -12.66 6.54
CA LEU A 54 4.60 -12.50 5.10
C LEU A 54 3.32 -12.17 4.33
N LYS A 55 2.19 -12.80 4.70
CA LYS A 55 0.89 -12.51 4.08
C LYS A 55 0.42 -11.07 4.34
N LEU A 56 0.59 -10.59 5.57
CA LEU A 56 0.28 -9.20 5.94
C LEU A 56 1.19 -8.18 5.23
N CYS A 57 2.44 -8.52 4.97
CA CYS A 57 3.34 -7.67 4.19
C CYS A 57 2.90 -7.57 2.72
N GLN A 58 2.46 -8.67 2.12
CA GLN A 58 2.00 -8.69 0.72
C GLN A 58 0.81 -7.76 0.49
N GLU A 59 -0.20 -7.80 1.37
CA GLU A 59 -1.39 -6.94 1.26
C GLU A 59 -1.04 -5.44 1.35
N LYS A 60 -0.02 -5.07 2.15
CA LYS A 60 0.43 -3.67 2.25
C LYS A 60 1.08 -3.16 0.97
N TYR A 61 1.79 -4.02 0.24
CA TYR A 61 2.43 -3.61 -1.00
C TYR A 61 1.42 -3.27 -2.10
N GLU A 62 0.35 -4.06 -2.22
CA GLU A 62 -0.71 -3.78 -3.19
C GLU A 62 -1.41 -2.44 -2.89
N MET A 63 -1.57 -2.09 -1.62
CA MET A 63 -2.14 -0.80 -1.22
C MET A 63 -1.21 0.38 -1.50
N GLU A 64 0.10 0.24 -1.22
CA GLU A 64 1.09 1.30 -1.51
C GLU A 64 1.20 1.59 -3.01
N GLU A 65 1.08 0.56 -3.85
CA GLU A 65 1.13 0.72 -5.30
C GLU A 65 -0.12 1.42 -5.83
N LYS A 66 -1.32 1.03 -5.35
CA LYS A 66 -2.58 1.72 -5.69
C LYS A 66 -2.60 3.17 -5.22
N ALA A 67 -2.07 3.46 -4.03
CA ALA A 67 -1.96 4.83 -3.52
C ALA A 67 -1.08 5.70 -4.43
N ARG A 68 0.06 5.15 -4.90
CA ARG A 68 0.93 5.86 -5.85
C ARG A 68 0.23 6.14 -7.18
N VAL A 69 -0.45 5.14 -7.74
CA VAL A 69 -1.24 5.29 -8.98
C VAL A 69 -2.31 6.36 -8.82
N SER A 70 -3.00 6.41 -7.67
CA SER A 70 -4.01 7.42 -7.36
C SER A 70 -3.44 8.85 -7.35
N VAL A 71 -2.28 9.06 -6.71
CA VAL A 71 -1.59 10.36 -6.68
C VAL A 71 -1.18 10.80 -8.08
N GLU A 72 -0.52 9.92 -8.84
CA GLU A 72 -0.09 10.23 -10.21
C GLU A 72 -1.30 10.54 -11.12
N PHE A 73 -2.42 9.81 -10.96
CA PHE A 73 -3.64 10.02 -11.73
C PHE A 73 -4.33 11.35 -11.40
N LYS A 74 -4.39 11.73 -10.11
CA LYS A 74 -4.84 13.07 -9.68
C LYS A 74 -4.01 14.15 -10.38
N GLU A 75 -2.70 14.02 -10.33
CA GLU A 75 -1.80 15.04 -10.88
C GLU A 75 -1.99 15.17 -12.40
N TYR A 76 -2.11 14.05 -13.11
CA TYR A 76 -2.48 14.04 -14.52
C TYR A 76 -3.79 14.78 -14.80
N MET A 77 -4.83 14.54 -14.00
CA MET A 77 -6.13 15.21 -14.13
C MET A 77 -6.03 16.73 -13.93
N MET A 78 -5.27 17.18 -12.93
CA MET A 78 -5.04 18.61 -12.68
C MET A 78 -4.32 19.27 -13.86
N LEU A 79 -3.31 18.60 -14.42
CA LEU A 79 -2.61 19.09 -15.63
C LEU A 79 -3.58 19.25 -16.81
N ILE A 80 -4.51 18.30 -17.02
CA ILE A 80 -5.54 18.42 -18.07
C ILE A 80 -6.42 19.65 -17.81
N VAL A 81 -6.88 19.85 -16.58
CA VAL A 81 -7.73 21.00 -16.21
C VAL A 81 -7.01 22.31 -16.50
N THR A 82 -5.75 22.44 -16.10
CA THR A 82 -4.93 23.64 -16.37
C THR A 82 -4.75 23.85 -17.87
N ALA A 83 -4.45 22.80 -18.63
CA ALA A 83 -4.31 22.89 -20.08
C ALA A 83 -5.62 23.34 -20.76
N LEU A 84 -6.77 22.80 -20.35
CA LEU A 84 -8.08 23.21 -20.86
C LEU A 84 -8.43 24.66 -20.49
N GLN A 85 -8.08 25.11 -19.28
CA GLN A 85 -8.24 26.50 -18.85
C GLN A 85 -7.46 27.49 -19.70
N THR A 86 -6.29 27.09 -20.22
CA THR A 86 -5.49 27.92 -21.14
C THR A 86 -6.05 27.98 -22.56
N GLY A 87 -7.21 27.37 -22.81
CA GLY A 87 -7.89 27.37 -24.11
C GLY A 87 -7.40 26.28 -25.06
N TYR A 88 -6.65 25.28 -24.58
CA TYR A 88 -6.33 24.12 -25.40
C TYR A 88 -7.57 23.26 -25.68
N SER A 89 -7.60 22.64 -26.86
CA SER A 89 -8.53 21.56 -27.18
C SER A 89 -8.24 20.34 -26.30
N LEU A 90 -9.25 19.48 -26.08
CA LEU A 90 -9.13 18.29 -25.24
C LEU A 90 -7.96 17.38 -25.64
N GLU A 91 -7.82 17.09 -26.93
CA GLU A 91 -6.72 16.26 -27.44
C GLU A 91 -5.35 16.88 -27.16
N LYS A 92 -5.23 18.20 -27.35
CA LYS A 92 -3.98 18.93 -27.09
C LYS A 92 -3.68 19.01 -25.59
N ALA A 93 -4.71 19.18 -24.76
CA ALA A 93 -4.60 19.16 -23.31
C ALA A 93 -4.06 17.80 -22.83
N LEU A 94 -4.68 16.70 -23.25
CA LEU A 94 -4.25 15.33 -22.89
C LEU A 94 -2.79 15.06 -23.27
N LYS A 95 -2.39 15.45 -24.49
CA LYS A 95 -1.02 15.27 -24.98
C LYS A 95 -0.01 16.15 -24.25
N GLN A 96 -0.40 17.34 -23.82
CA GLN A 96 0.45 18.24 -23.04
C GLN A 96 0.61 17.73 -21.61
N SER A 97 -0.48 17.31 -20.97
CA SER A 97 -0.50 16.76 -19.62
C SER A 97 0.35 15.49 -19.51
N GLU A 98 0.34 14.62 -20.52
CA GLU A 98 1.22 13.44 -20.58
C GLU A 98 2.71 13.83 -20.52
N LYS A 99 3.11 14.84 -21.30
CA LYS A 99 4.50 15.31 -21.33
C LYS A 99 4.92 15.94 -20.00
N GLU A 100 4.02 16.69 -19.37
CA GLU A 100 4.26 17.31 -18.07
C GLU A 100 4.34 16.27 -16.96
N LEU A 101 3.46 15.27 -16.98
CA LEU A 101 3.51 14.13 -16.06
C LEU A 101 4.82 13.32 -16.21
N LEU A 102 5.28 13.10 -17.44
CA LEU A 102 6.57 12.43 -17.71
C LEU A 102 7.77 13.21 -17.14
N ARG A 103 7.69 14.54 -17.09
CA ARG A 103 8.74 15.37 -16.47
C ARG A 103 8.72 15.27 -14.95
N LEU A 104 7.54 15.15 -14.35
CA LEU A 104 7.37 14.95 -12.91
C LEU A 104 7.85 13.56 -12.47
N TYR A 105 7.55 12.52 -13.27
CA TYR A 105 7.82 11.12 -12.93
C TYR A 105 8.66 10.37 -13.99
N PRO A 106 9.94 10.73 -14.21
CA PRO A 106 10.72 10.27 -15.37
C PRO A 106 11.17 8.80 -15.36
N LYS A 107 11.14 8.09 -14.22
CA LYS A 107 11.71 6.73 -14.11
C LYS A 107 10.84 5.69 -13.41
N ASN A 108 9.65 6.06 -12.93
CA ASN A 108 8.93 5.19 -11.99
C ASN A 108 7.40 5.36 -11.97
N SER A 109 6.81 5.92 -13.03
CA SER A 109 5.36 6.04 -13.14
C SER A 109 4.74 4.75 -13.67
N ALA A 110 3.69 4.29 -12.99
CA ALA A 110 2.89 3.15 -13.43
C ALA A 110 1.85 3.55 -14.49
N ILE A 111 1.48 4.83 -14.59
CA ILE A 111 0.35 5.28 -15.41
C ILE A 111 0.75 5.91 -16.76
N ILE A 112 2.01 6.30 -16.96
CA ILE A 112 2.47 6.94 -18.20
C ILE A 112 2.21 6.07 -19.43
N ASN A 113 2.52 4.77 -19.38
CA ASN A 113 2.32 3.86 -20.51
C ASN A 113 0.83 3.72 -20.87
N PRO A 114 -0.08 3.43 -19.91
CA PRO A 114 -1.51 3.47 -20.15
C PRO A 114 -2.03 4.79 -20.73
N ILE A 115 -1.58 5.94 -20.20
CA ILE A 115 -1.95 7.27 -20.70
C ILE A 115 -1.48 7.48 -22.14
N HIS A 116 -0.25 7.07 -22.47
CA HIS A 116 0.28 7.15 -23.82
C HIS A 116 -0.59 6.38 -24.82
N VAL A 117 -0.99 5.16 -24.45
CA VAL A 117 -1.89 4.32 -25.27
C VAL A 117 -3.25 4.99 -25.45
N MET A 118 -3.82 5.59 -24.40
CA MET A 118 -5.07 6.34 -24.49
C MET A 118 -4.95 7.51 -25.47
N ASN A 119 -3.88 8.31 -25.36
CA ASN A 119 -3.64 9.46 -26.24
C ASN A 119 -3.49 9.05 -27.71
N GLN A 120 -2.79 7.95 -27.99
CA GLN A 120 -2.70 7.40 -29.34
C GLN A 120 -4.08 6.99 -29.88
N LYS A 121 -4.91 6.34 -29.07
CA LYS A 121 -6.27 5.93 -29.46
C LYS A 121 -7.13 7.13 -29.83
N ILE A 122 -7.09 8.19 -29.02
CA ILE A 122 -7.82 9.44 -29.29
C ILE A 122 -7.32 10.08 -30.59
N ALA A 123 -6.01 10.11 -30.83
CA ALA A 123 -5.43 10.60 -32.09
C ALA A 123 -5.84 9.76 -33.32
N MET A 124 -6.22 8.48 -33.11
CA MET A 124 -6.79 7.60 -34.13
C MET A 124 -8.32 7.73 -34.26
N ASN A 125 -8.91 8.83 -33.80
CA ASN A 125 -10.36 9.07 -33.79
C ASN A 125 -11.19 8.03 -33.01
N ILE A 126 -10.58 7.33 -32.05
CA ILE A 126 -11.35 6.54 -31.09
C ILE A 126 -12.07 7.51 -30.14
N GLN A 127 -13.32 7.19 -29.86
CA GLN A 127 -14.18 7.93 -28.93
C GLN A 127 -13.50 8.11 -27.57
N VAL A 128 -13.48 9.35 -27.07
CA VAL A 128 -12.82 9.74 -25.81
C VAL A 128 -13.35 8.91 -24.64
N GLU A 129 -14.66 8.68 -24.59
CA GLU A 129 -15.31 7.90 -23.54
C GLU A 129 -14.78 6.47 -23.49
N LYS A 130 -14.61 5.86 -24.67
CA LYS A 130 -14.06 4.51 -24.80
C LYS A 130 -12.58 4.48 -24.41
N ALA A 131 -11.81 5.49 -24.82
CA ALA A 131 -10.40 5.59 -24.48
C ALA A 131 -10.18 5.73 -22.95
N PHE A 132 -11.00 6.54 -22.27
CA PHE A 132 -10.97 6.68 -20.80
C PHE A 132 -11.46 5.42 -20.08
N SER A 133 -12.47 4.71 -20.60
CA SER A 133 -12.92 3.44 -20.04
C SER A 133 -11.81 2.37 -20.08
N GLU A 134 -11.13 2.23 -21.21
CA GLU A 134 -10.02 1.29 -21.35
C GLU A 134 -8.79 1.71 -20.52
N LEU A 135 -8.57 3.01 -20.34
CA LEU A 135 -7.57 3.51 -19.39
C LEU A 135 -7.92 3.05 -17.97
N ALA A 136 -9.16 3.28 -17.52
CA ALA A 136 -9.62 2.93 -16.18
C ALA A 136 -9.47 1.44 -15.86
N GLU A 137 -9.81 0.57 -16.83
CA GLU A 137 -9.58 -0.87 -16.72
C GLU A 137 -8.09 -1.22 -16.60
N SER A 138 -7.22 -0.51 -17.33
CA SER A 138 -5.78 -0.81 -17.33
C SER A 138 -5.03 -0.36 -16.07
N ILE A 139 -5.52 0.66 -15.36
CA ILE A 139 -4.88 1.18 -14.13
C ILE A 139 -5.54 0.67 -12.84
N GLU A 140 -6.64 -0.08 -12.94
CA GLU A 140 -7.38 -0.68 -11.82
C GLU A 140 -7.69 0.31 -10.67
N LEU A 141 -8.00 1.56 -11.03
CA LEU A 141 -8.26 2.65 -10.10
C LEU A 141 -9.74 3.04 -10.11
N GLU A 142 -10.38 3.02 -8.95
CA GLU A 142 -11.82 3.30 -8.80
C GLU A 142 -12.18 4.73 -9.22
N GLU A 143 -11.32 5.70 -8.90
CA GLU A 143 -11.47 7.09 -9.31
C GLU A 143 -11.45 7.24 -10.85
N ALA A 144 -10.66 6.43 -11.55
CA ALA A 144 -10.60 6.44 -13.01
C ALA A 144 -11.85 5.83 -13.65
N VAL A 145 -12.40 4.76 -13.07
CA VAL A 145 -13.66 4.15 -13.50
C VAL A 145 -14.80 5.16 -13.34
N SER A 146 -14.89 5.80 -12.18
CA SER A 146 -15.88 6.85 -11.90
C SER A 146 -15.80 8.01 -12.91
N LEU A 147 -14.59 8.45 -13.25
CA LEU A 147 -14.39 9.49 -14.28
C LEU A 147 -14.88 9.03 -15.66
N ALA A 148 -14.53 7.81 -16.09
CA ALA A 148 -14.94 7.28 -17.39
C ALA A 148 -16.47 7.23 -17.52
N GLU A 149 -17.17 6.84 -16.45
CA GLU A 149 -18.64 6.86 -16.39
C GLU A 149 -19.21 8.28 -16.52
N ILE A 150 -18.65 9.25 -15.79
CA ILE A 150 -19.06 10.66 -15.88
C ILE A 150 -18.87 11.21 -17.30
N ILE A 151 -17.73 10.92 -17.93
CA ILE A 151 -17.42 11.34 -19.31
C ILE A 151 -18.39 10.68 -20.31
N SER A 152 -18.70 9.39 -20.14
CA SER A 152 -19.67 8.65 -20.95
C SER A 152 -21.08 9.24 -20.85
N PHE A 153 -21.49 9.65 -19.64
CA PHE A 153 -22.78 10.30 -19.40
C PHE A 153 -22.84 11.71 -20.01
N ALA A 154 -21.75 12.48 -19.87
CA ALA A 154 -21.64 13.84 -20.40
C ALA A 154 -21.89 13.92 -21.91
N LYS A 155 -21.38 12.93 -22.67
CA LYS A 155 -21.61 12.82 -24.12
C LYS A 155 -23.10 12.77 -24.46
N ARG A 156 -23.86 11.96 -23.73
CA ARG A 156 -25.30 11.76 -23.97
C ARG A 156 -26.12 13.02 -23.68
N SER A 157 -25.62 13.88 -22.79
CA SER A 157 -26.27 15.14 -22.40
C SER A 157 -25.75 16.36 -23.16
N GLY A 158 -24.84 16.20 -24.15
CA GLY A 158 -24.26 17.32 -24.91
C GLY A 158 -23.34 18.23 -24.08
N GLY A 159 -22.76 17.71 -23.00
CA GLY A 159 -22.05 18.48 -21.98
C GLY A 159 -20.59 18.83 -22.31
N ASP A 160 -20.07 19.82 -21.59
CA ASP A 160 -18.68 20.29 -21.65
C ASP A 160 -17.73 19.30 -20.93
N TYR A 161 -16.94 18.55 -21.70
CA TYR A 161 -15.92 17.63 -21.17
C TYR A 161 -14.96 18.33 -20.21
N GLY A 162 -14.59 19.58 -20.47
CA GLY A 162 -13.66 20.32 -19.62
C GLY A 162 -14.23 20.64 -18.26
N LYS A 163 -15.53 20.96 -18.18
CA LYS A 163 -16.23 21.12 -16.90
C LYS A 163 -16.26 19.80 -16.11
N ASN A 164 -16.61 18.69 -16.76
CA ASN A 164 -16.75 17.40 -16.07
C ASN A 164 -15.40 16.82 -15.61
N ILE A 165 -14.35 16.98 -16.42
CA ILE A 165 -12.97 16.61 -16.05
C ILE A 165 -12.52 17.44 -14.84
N ARG A 166 -12.82 18.75 -14.82
CA ARG A 166 -12.51 19.61 -13.68
C ARG A 166 -13.25 19.21 -12.42
N ASP A 167 -14.57 19.07 -12.49
CA ASP A 167 -15.40 18.75 -11.32
C ASP A 167 -14.97 17.39 -10.73
N THR A 168 -14.54 16.44 -11.56
CA THR A 168 -14.00 15.15 -11.10
C THR A 168 -12.59 15.29 -10.52
N ALA A 169 -11.71 16.09 -11.13
CA ALA A 169 -10.37 16.34 -10.59
C ALA A 169 -10.42 16.97 -9.18
N ILE A 170 -11.32 17.93 -8.95
CA ILE A 170 -11.55 18.55 -7.64
C ILE A 170 -12.07 17.51 -6.63
N LYS A 171 -13.03 16.66 -7.02
CA LYS A 171 -13.52 15.58 -6.14
C LYS A 171 -12.42 14.57 -5.79
N ILE A 172 -11.55 14.22 -6.74
CA ILE A 172 -10.40 13.35 -6.48
C ILE A 172 -9.43 14.03 -5.51
N GLU A 173 -9.20 15.33 -5.67
CA GLU A 173 -8.37 16.11 -4.75
C GLU A 173 -8.93 16.14 -3.32
N GLU A 174 -10.21 16.42 -3.15
CA GLU A 174 -10.89 16.38 -1.85
C GLU A 174 -10.80 14.98 -1.22
N ASN A 175 -11.05 13.93 -2.00
CA ASN A 175 -10.93 12.54 -1.53
C ASN A 175 -9.49 12.19 -1.12
N LEU A 176 -8.48 12.64 -1.86
CA LEU A 176 -7.08 12.40 -1.52
C LEU A 176 -6.67 13.16 -0.25
N ALA A 177 -7.10 14.42 -0.10
CA ALA A 177 -6.84 15.20 1.10
C ALA A 177 -7.43 14.55 2.36
N VAL A 178 -8.66 14.02 2.26
CA VAL A 178 -9.27 13.22 3.34
C VAL A 178 -8.47 11.94 3.60
N LYS A 179 -8.03 11.22 2.55
CA LYS A 179 -7.16 10.05 2.70
C LYS A 179 -5.83 10.38 3.39
N GLU A 180 -5.22 11.53 3.08
CA GLU A 180 -3.99 12.01 3.72
C GLU A 180 -4.19 12.39 5.19
N GLU A 181 -5.31 13.05 5.52
CA GLU A 181 -5.70 13.36 6.90
C GLU A 181 -5.89 12.07 7.71
N ILE A 182 -6.62 11.10 7.16
CA ILE A 182 -6.79 9.77 7.74
C ILE A 182 -5.43 9.10 7.92
N GLN A 183 -4.57 9.10 6.90
CA GLN A 183 -3.24 8.50 6.97
C GLN A 183 -2.39 9.14 8.08
N THR A 184 -2.51 10.44 8.30
CA THR A 184 -1.81 11.16 9.37
C THR A 184 -2.28 10.69 10.75
N ILE A 185 -3.59 10.67 10.98
CA ILE A 185 -4.20 10.17 12.22
C ILE A 185 -3.85 8.70 12.46
N THR A 186 -3.94 7.87 11.41
CA THR A 186 -3.58 6.45 11.46
C THR A 186 -2.09 6.25 11.74
N THR A 187 -1.21 7.11 11.22
CA THR A 187 0.25 7.01 11.47
C THR A 187 0.57 7.24 12.95
N GLU A 188 -0.10 8.19 13.60
CA GLU A 188 -0.01 8.40 15.04
C GLU A 188 -0.45 7.15 15.82
N LYS A 189 -1.60 6.58 15.46
CA LYS A 189 -2.09 5.33 16.08
C LYS A 189 -1.20 4.13 15.82
N ARG A 190 -0.59 4.03 14.64
CA ARG A 190 0.41 3.00 14.32
C ARG A 190 1.64 3.14 15.21
N LEU A 191 2.08 4.36 15.51
CA LEU A 191 3.19 4.60 16.43
C LEU A 191 2.81 4.19 17.86
N GLU A 192 1.62 4.55 18.34
CA GLU A 192 1.11 4.15 19.65
C GLU A 192 1.07 2.63 19.80
N LEU A 193 0.47 1.92 18.83
CA LEU A 193 0.44 0.45 18.82
C LEU A 193 1.85 -0.14 18.77
N LYS A 194 2.77 0.44 17.99
CA LYS A 194 4.16 -0.02 17.92
C LYS A 194 4.85 0.13 19.27
N VAL A 195 4.66 1.24 19.99
CA VAL A 195 5.22 1.44 21.34
C VAL A 195 4.63 0.43 22.32
N MET A 196 3.31 0.23 22.32
CA MET A 196 2.64 -0.77 23.15
C MET A 196 3.09 -2.20 22.83
N SER A 197 3.43 -2.49 21.57
CA SER A 197 3.95 -3.79 21.11
C SER A 197 5.43 -4.02 21.43
N VAL A 198 6.15 -3.01 21.92
CA VAL A 198 7.56 -3.14 22.32
C VAL A 198 7.70 -3.08 23.84
N MET A 199 6.81 -2.37 24.55
CA MET A 199 6.83 -2.21 26.00
C MET A 199 6.92 -3.55 26.77
N PRO A 200 6.05 -4.56 26.55
CA PRO A 200 6.10 -5.81 27.32
C PRO A 200 7.40 -6.57 27.13
N MET A 201 7.99 -6.53 25.93
CA MET A 201 9.31 -7.10 25.66
C MET A 201 10.40 -6.36 26.43
N GLY A 202 10.37 -5.02 26.43
CA GLY A 202 11.32 -4.20 27.19
C GLY A 202 11.26 -4.46 28.69
N ILE A 203 10.04 -4.54 29.25
CA ILE A 203 9.81 -4.84 30.67
C ILE A 203 10.31 -6.25 31.01
N LEU A 204 9.98 -7.25 30.19
CA LEU A 204 10.41 -8.63 30.41
C LEU A 204 11.95 -8.75 30.35
N ALA A 205 12.60 -8.06 29.41
CA ALA A 205 14.04 -8.01 29.29
C ALA A 205 14.70 -7.33 30.51
N TYR A 206 14.15 -6.20 30.95
CA TYR A 206 14.63 -5.47 32.11
C TYR A 206 14.57 -6.33 33.38
N ILE A 207 13.43 -6.96 33.67
CA ILE A 207 13.27 -7.81 34.85
C ILE A 207 14.18 -9.03 34.75
N SER A 208 14.34 -9.62 33.55
CA SER A 208 15.23 -10.76 33.33
C SER A 208 16.72 -10.45 33.60
N LEU A 209 17.15 -9.20 33.40
CA LEU A 209 18.51 -8.76 33.68
C LEU A 209 18.70 -8.40 35.15
N THR A 210 17.77 -7.64 35.74
CA THR A 210 17.91 -7.08 37.09
C THR A 210 17.52 -8.07 38.19
N SER A 211 16.54 -8.96 37.97
CA SER A 211 16.06 -9.91 38.99
C SER A 211 15.68 -11.26 38.38
N ARG A 212 16.69 -12.10 38.15
CA ARG A 212 16.49 -13.48 37.63
C ARG A 212 15.67 -14.37 38.56
N GLY A 213 15.72 -14.13 39.87
CA GLY A 213 14.97 -14.90 40.87
C GLY A 213 13.46 -14.75 40.76
N PHE A 214 12.97 -13.60 40.26
CA PHE A 214 11.53 -13.33 40.16
C PHE A 214 10.86 -14.12 39.02
N ILE A 215 11.51 -14.25 37.87
CA ILE A 215 10.96 -15.00 36.72
C ILE A 215 11.44 -16.47 36.71
N ALA A 216 12.35 -16.87 37.60
CA ALA A 216 12.84 -18.24 37.68
C ALA A 216 11.74 -19.32 37.76
N PRO A 217 10.64 -19.18 38.52
CA PRO A 217 9.56 -20.18 38.56
C PRO A 217 8.79 -20.32 37.24
N LEU A 218 8.81 -19.27 36.42
CA LEU A 218 8.16 -19.19 35.11
C LEU A 218 8.95 -19.97 34.04
N TYR A 219 10.24 -20.21 34.26
CA TYR A 219 11.13 -20.93 33.34
C TYR A 219 11.51 -22.30 33.92
N GLY A 220 11.41 -23.37 33.11
CA GLY A 220 11.87 -24.71 33.49
C GLY A 220 10.82 -25.64 34.11
N ASN A 221 9.59 -25.16 34.38
CA ASN A 221 8.46 -25.97 34.85
C ASN A 221 7.39 -26.13 33.76
N LEU A 222 6.70 -27.28 33.71
CA LEU A 222 5.64 -27.56 32.74
C LEU A 222 4.50 -26.51 32.80
N LEU A 223 4.13 -26.08 34.02
CA LEU A 223 3.14 -25.02 34.23
C LEU A 223 3.60 -23.66 33.70
N GLY A 224 4.89 -23.33 33.86
CA GLY A 224 5.47 -22.09 33.34
C GLY A 224 5.44 -22.04 31.81
N VAL A 225 5.75 -23.16 31.15
CA VAL A 225 5.67 -23.30 29.69
C VAL A 225 4.24 -23.07 29.20
N ILE A 226 3.23 -23.66 29.85
CA ILE A 226 1.82 -23.48 29.47
C ILE A 226 1.39 -22.01 29.62
N LEU A 227 1.73 -21.38 30.75
CA LEU A 227 1.36 -19.99 31.02
C LEU A 227 2.03 -19.02 30.05
N MET A 228 3.32 -19.22 29.74
CA MET A 228 4.04 -18.44 28.73
C MET A 228 3.48 -18.64 27.33
N THR A 229 2.99 -19.85 27.01
CA THR A 229 2.33 -20.13 25.72
C THR A 229 1.02 -19.35 25.59
N ILE A 230 0.19 -19.35 26.63
CA ILE A 230 -1.07 -18.61 26.66
C ILE A 230 -0.83 -17.10 26.57
N CYS A 231 0.11 -16.57 27.37
CA CYS A 231 0.48 -15.16 27.32
C CYS A 231 0.96 -14.74 25.93
N LEU A 232 1.82 -15.56 25.30
CA LEU A 232 2.34 -15.27 23.96
C LEU A 232 1.21 -15.31 22.91
N PHE A 233 0.28 -16.26 23.03
CA PHE A 233 -0.85 -16.36 22.11
C PHE A 233 -1.79 -15.16 22.22
N ILE A 234 -2.17 -14.77 23.45
CA ILE A 234 -2.97 -13.57 23.70
C ILE A 234 -2.25 -12.33 23.19
N TYR A 235 -0.95 -12.21 23.46
CA TYR A 235 -0.13 -11.10 23.00
C TYR A 235 -0.11 -10.99 21.47
N GLY A 236 0.12 -12.11 20.79
CA GLY A 236 0.04 -12.18 19.33
C GLY A 236 -1.34 -11.80 18.81
N ALA A 237 -2.40 -12.35 19.39
CA ALA A 237 -3.78 -12.04 19.00
C ALA A 237 -4.09 -10.54 19.14
N LEU A 238 -3.67 -9.91 20.24
CA LEU A 238 -3.86 -8.47 20.47
C LEU A 238 -3.10 -7.61 19.44
N ILE A 239 -1.87 -7.98 19.08
CA ILE A 239 -1.11 -7.27 18.03
C ILE A 239 -1.83 -7.40 16.68
N VAL A 240 -2.33 -8.58 16.35
CA VAL A 240 -3.05 -8.81 15.08
C VAL A 240 -4.37 -8.04 15.05
N MET A 241 -5.12 -8.05 16.13
CA MET A 241 -6.37 -7.29 16.25
C MET A 241 -6.10 -5.79 16.18
N GLY A 242 -5.09 -5.28 16.90
CA GLY A 242 -4.68 -3.88 16.83
C GLY A 242 -4.26 -3.46 15.42
N GLY A 243 -3.50 -4.32 14.72
CA GLY A 243 -3.13 -4.08 13.33
C GLY A 243 -4.34 -3.97 12.39
N LYS A 244 -5.33 -4.87 12.54
CA LYS A 244 -6.57 -4.85 11.76
C LYS A 244 -7.46 -3.64 12.05
N ILE A 245 -7.52 -3.19 13.31
CA ILE A 245 -8.31 -2.02 13.71
C ILE A 245 -7.71 -0.74 13.14
N ILE A 246 -6.38 -0.67 13.04
CA ILE A 246 -5.66 0.51 12.57
C ILE A 246 -5.56 0.55 11.03
N ASP A 247 -5.54 -0.61 10.36
CA ASP A 247 -5.78 -0.68 8.91
C ASP A 247 -7.28 -0.50 8.63
N ILE A 248 -7.76 0.72 8.86
CA ILE A 248 -9.02 1.16 8.30
C ILE A 248 -8.77 1.35 6.80
N LYS A 249 -9.18 0.34 6.05
CA LYS A 249 -9.24 0.37 4.59
C LYS A 249 -10.44 1.25 4.22
N VAL A 250 -10.18 2.47 3.75
CA VAL A 250 -11.18 3.32 3.09
C VAL A 250 -10.97 3.22 1.59
#